data_AF-A0A7V2TQF8-F1
#
_entry.id   AF-A0A7V2TQF8-F1
#
_cell.length_a   1.000
_cell.length_b   1.000
_cell.length_c   1.000
_cell.angle_alpha   90.00
_cell.angle_beta   90.00
_cell.angle_gamma   90.00
#
_symmetry.space_group_name_H-M   'P 1'
#
loop_
_entity.id
_entity.type
_entity.pdbx_description
1 polymer ?
#
loop_
_entity_poly.entity_id
_entity_poly.type
_entity_poly.pdbx_seq_one_letter_code
_entity_poly.pdbx_strand_id
1 'polypeptide(L)'
;MSRTDTPQKKPVTPEQVAKVMAHAVATGDFVNFRFIFAPFSPLRNDSTESLDHPKYAYLLPDNEKNSVFEQALAVVSSPEVLNHVMAQLEKKGPAQYPWQPLLLLADNAVRLGKFTMASQAYELLRIRRRMQELYLEMGDEAIRQGNVSRGVLAYRVACGLDYDYAAFPEPLPAVPNYQHTALILHGDFPETPEQALPLRPEPELVRTGLVYLSGNAEIAGRLDAFDHEIRRAVLAEWIRTADGAWSDFAARYREAIRMVDAYNRRVREIIENVGPHAVEMALDPETARLPIQAQVLLSGRTDEHQEWWQCLKELAATHPGGALFVTRAVVAGNREVLLPCYRSDSPLAEMVGLADTKVETRAVV
;
A
#
# COMPACT_ATOMS: atom_id res chain seq x y z
N MET A 1 -37.29 22.83 51.27
CA MET A 1 -36.36 22.13 50.36
C MET A 1 -35.20 23.07 50.09
N SER A 2 -34.07 22.89 50.77
CA SER A 2 -32.88 23.73 50.56
C SER A 2 -32.28 23.41 49.20
N ARG A 3 -32.06 24.44 48.36
CA ARG A 3 -31.10 24.37 47.28
C ARG A 3 -29.74 24.08 47.92
N THR A 4 -29.27 22.85 47.83
CA THR A 4 -27.86 22.56 48.09
C THR A 4 -27.07 23.33 47.06
N ASP A 5 -26.35 24.37 47.51
CA ASP A 5 -25.33 25.06 46.74
C ASP A 5 -24.36 24.00 46.22
N THR A 6 -24.44 23.70 44.92
CA THR A 6 -23.45 22.86 44.28
C THR A 6 -22.14 23.62 44.37
N PRO A 7 -21.10 23.08 45.04
CA PRO A 7 -19.85 23.80 45.22
C PRO A 7 -19.29 24.19 43.85
N GLN A 8 -19.13 25.50 43.64
CA GLN A 8 -18.65 26.04 42.38
C GLN A 8 -17.18 25.62 42.20
N LYS A 9 -16.90 24.92 41.10
CA LYS A 9 -15.55 24.44 40.77
C LYS A 9 -14.57 25.61 40.70
N LYS A 10 -13.40 25.46 41.31
CA LYS A 10 -12.30 26.43 41.16
C LYS A 10 -11.83 26.48 39.71
N PRO A 11 -11.57 27.67 39.14
CA PRO A 11 -10.97 27.79 37.81
C PRO A 11 -9.65 27.03 37.73
N VAL A 12 -9.45 26.31 36.62
CA VAL A 12 -8.21 25.59 36.34
C VAL A 12 -7.17 26.58 35.86
N THR A 13 -5.98 26.57 36.46
CA THR A 13 -4.89 27.48 36.08
C THR A 13 -3.99 26.88 35.00
N PRO A 14 -3.32 27.70 34.16
CA PRO A 14 -2.35 27.22 33.18
C PRO A 14 -1.23 26.38 33.81
N GLU A 15 -0.80 26.71 35.02
CA GLU A 15 0.22 25.96 35.75
C GLU A 15 -0.25 24.55 36.12
N GLN A 16 -1.53 24.39 36.51
CA GLN A 16 -2.10 23.07 36.80
C GLN A 16 -2.17 22.21 35.53
N VAL A 17 -2.59 22.79 34.41
CA VAL A 17 -2.60 22.12 33.10
C VAL A 17 -1.19 21.70 32.70
N ALA A 18 -0.22 22.61 32.82
CA ALA A 18 1.16 22.34 32.47
C ALA A 18 1.73 21.20 33.31
N LYS A 19 1.50 21.20 34.63
CA LYS A 19 1.95 20.14 35.54
C LYS A 19 1.36 18.77 35.19
N VAL A 20 0.05 18.67 35.01
CA VAL A 20 -0.61 17.39 34.69
C VAL A 20 -0.14 16.85 33.34
N MET A 21 -0.07 17.73 32.34
CA MET A 21 0.39 17.33 31.01
C MET A 21 1.88 16.92 31.00
N ALA A 22 2.72 17.68 31.70
CA ALA A 22 4.13 17.32 31.89
C ALA A 22 4.28 15.97 32.59
N HIS A 23 3.43 15.66 33.56
CA HIS A 23 3.44 14.35 34.22
C HIS A 23 3.15 13.22 33.24
N ALA A 24 2.06 13.33 32.46
CA ALA A 24 1.70 12.34 31.45
C ALA A 24 2.80 12.16 30.38
N VAL A 25 3.44 13.25 29.96
CA VAL A 25 4.58 13.23 29.01
C VAL A 25 5.80 12.55 29.64
N ALA A 26 6.13 12.86 30.89
CA ALA A 26 7.29 12.30 31.57
C ALA A 26 7.15 10.79 31.83
N THR A 27 5.93 10.33 32.15
CA THR A 27 5.66 8.91 32.40
C THR A 27 5.35 8.12 31.14
N GLY A 28 5.35 8.74 29.95
CA GLY A 28 4.97 8.08 28.70
C GLY A 28 3.53 7.57 28.72
N ASP A 29 2.64 8.23 29.46
CA ASP A 29 1.25 7.80 29.66
C ASP A 29 0.33 8.50 28.66
N PHE A 30 0.20 7.86 27.51
CA PHE A 30 -0.62 8.36 26.41
C PHE A 30 -2.12 8.40 26.75
N VAL A 31 -2.60 7.50 27.63
CA VAL A 31 -4.00 7.49 28.06
C VAL A 31 -4.32 8.75 28.86
N ASN A 32 -3.47 9.06 29.84
CA ASN A 32 -3.62 10.27 30.65
C ASN A 32 -3.41 11.53 29.82
N PHE A 33 -2.48 11.51 28.86
CA PHE A 33 -2.30 12.61 27.92
C PHE A 33 -3.57 12.92 27.12
N ARG A 34 -4.28 11.91 26.61
CA ARG A 34 -5.57 12.10 25.92
C ARG A 34 -6.68 12.51 26.89
N PHE A 35 -6.68 11.94 28.09
CA PHE A 35 -7.69 12.21 29.11
C PHE A 35 -7.75 13.70 29.50
N ILE A 36 -6.61 14.40 29.50
CA ILE A 36 -6.54 15.86 29.70
C ILE A 36 -7.55 16.63 28.84
N PHE A 37 -7.75 16.18 27.60
CA PHE A 37 -8.61 16.83 26.62
C PHE A 37 -10.04 16.26 26.56
N ALA A 38 -10.38 15.26 27.38
CA ALA A 38 -11.71 14.68 27.40
C ALA A 38 -12.76 15.70 27.90
N PRO A 39 -14.02 15.63 27.44
CA PRO A 39 -15.07 16.57 27.86
C PRO A 39 -15.30 16.62 29.38
N PHE A 40 -15.08 15.50 30.06
CA PHE A 40 -15.22 15.36 31.51
C PHE A 40 -13.89 15.48 32.27
N SER A 41 -12.83 15.93 31.60
CA SER A 41 -11.52 16.15 32.23
C SER A 41 -11.63 17.14 33.41
N PRO A 42 -10.94 16.90 34.54
CA PRO A 42 -10.89 17.86 35.64
C PRO A 42 -10.18 19.17 35.24
N LEU A 43 -9.46 19.19 34.11
CA LEU A 43 -8.74 20.36 33.61
C LEU A 43 -9.58 21.28 32.72
N ARG A 44 -10.81 20.90 32.37
CA ARG A 44 -11.71 21.80 31.63
C ARG A 44 -12.58 22.62 32.56
N ASN A 45 -12.66 23.93 32.35
CA ASN A 45 -13.49 24.81 33.19
C ASN A 45 -14.99 24.53 33.09
N ASP A 46 -15.45 23.93 31.98
CA ASP A 46 -16.86 23.55 31.73
C ASP A 46 -17.23 22.15 32.27
N SER A 47 -16.28 21.41 32.84
CA SER A 47 -16.50 20.09 33.45
C SER A 47 -16.92 20.22 34.92
N THR A 48 -17.78 19.30 35.39
CA THR A 48 -18.16 19.17 36.81
C THR A 48 -17.06 18.55 37.67
N GLU A 49 -16.02 18.00 37.05
CA GLU A 49 -14.92 17.31 37.73
C GLU A 49 -13.87 18.31 38.23
N SER A 50 -13.28 18.09 39.41
CA SER A 50 -12.26 18.97 40.00
C SER A 50 -10.95 18.23 40.24
N LEU A 51 -9.82 18.84 39.85
CA LEU A 51 -8.48 18.26 40.04
C LEU A 51 -8.14 18.04 41.52
N ASP A 52 -8.72 18.84 42.43
CA ASP A 52 -8.53 18.74 43.88
C ASP A 52 -9.14 17.43 44.47
N HIS A 53 -9.96 16.71 43.70
CA HIS A 53 -10.59 15.48 44.18
C HIS A 53 -9.55 14.33 44.28
N PRO A 54 -9.51 13.54 45.38
CA PRO A 54 -8.51 12.50 45.60
C PRO A 54 -8.37 11.49 44.45
N LYS A 55 -9.48 11.18 43.77
CA LYS A 55 -9.51 10.30 42.59
C LYS A 55 -8.60 10.75 41.44
N TYR A 56 -8.20 12.01 41.37
CA TYR A 56 -7.32 12.55 40.32
C TYR A 56 -5.89 12.81 40.79
N ALA A 57 -5.53 12.42 42.02
CA ALA A 57 -4.18 12.60 42.53
C ALA A 57 -3.11 11.97 41.61
N TYR A 58 -3.44 10.87 40.92
CA TYR A 58 -2.56 10.18 39.97
C TYR A 58 -2.20 11.01 38.72
N LEU A 59 -2.89 12.12 38.45
CA LEU A 59 -2.58 13.02 37.34
C LEU A 59 -1.42 13.96 37.66
N LEU A 60 -1.04 14.06 38.93
CA LEU A 60 0.05 14.92 39.40
C LEU A 60 1.28 14.07 39.72
N PRO A 61 2.49 14.63 39.54
CA PRO A 61 3.72 13.90 39.84
C PRO A 61 3.89 13.69 41.35
N ASP A 62 4.28 12.48 41.76
CA ASP A 62 4.68 12.20 43.14
C ASP A 62 5.98 12.93 43.52
N ASN A 63 6.84 13.23 42.53
CA ASN A 63 8.10 13.94 42.71
C ASN A 63 8.37 14.93 41.56
N GLU A 64 8.21 16.22 41.86
CA GLU A 64 8.46 17.31 40.91
C GLU A 64 9.95 17.52 40.58
N LYS A 65 10.89 16.93 41.34
CA LYS A 65 12.35 17.04 41.12
C LYS A 65 12.90 15.94 40.20
N ASN A 66 12.05 15.29 39.43
CA ASN A 66 12.47 14.29 38.46
C ASN A 66 12.94 15.00 37.18
N SER A 67 14.16 14.74 36.72
CA SER A 67 14.73 15.38 35.52
C SER A 67 13.90 15.20 34.26
N VAL A 68 13.24 14.04 34.09
CA VAL A 68 12.34 13.77 32.95
C VAL A 68 11.07 14.62 33.05
N PHE A 69 10.56 14.80 34.27
CA PHE A 69 9.42 15.67 34.53
C PHE A 69 9.76 17.14 34.32
N GLU A 70 10.91 17.61 34.81
CA GLU A 70 11.39 18.98 34.61
C GLU A 70 11.56 19.30 33.12
N GLN A 71 12.11 18.36 32.34
CA GLN A 71 12.21 18.48 30.88
C GLN A 71 10.83 18.56 30.22
N ALA A 72 9.91 17.68 30.59
CA ALA A 72 8.54 17.69 30.05
C ALA A 72 7.81 18.99 30.41
N LEU A 73 7.98 19.48 31.64
CA LEU A 73 7.39 20.72 32.13
C LEU A 73 7.94 21.93 31.37
N ALA A 74 9.24 21.97 31.10
CA ALA A 74 9.83 23.05 30.29
C ALA A 74 9.23 23.11 28.87
N VAL A 75 9.03 21.96 28.22
CA VAL A 75 8.42 21.89 26.87
C VAL A 75 6.95 22.32 26.91
N VAL A 76 6.16 21.77 27.83
CA VAL A 76 4.72 22.06 27.95
C VAL A 76 4.47 23.52 28.36
N SER A 77 5.33 24.08 29.22
CA SER A 77 5.19 25.45 29.72
C SER A 77 5.71 26.50 28.74
N SER A 78 6.23 26.10 27.58
CA SER A 78 6.58 27.07 26.53
C SER A 78 5.32 27.85 26.13
N PRO A 79 5.38 29.19 25.96
CA PRO A 79 4.19 30.00 25.74
C PRO A 79 3.33 29.53 24.56
N GLU A 80 3.97 29.12 23.46
CA GLU A 80 3.28 28.61 22.26
C GLU A 80 2.46 27.34 22.56
N VAL A 81 3.09 26.35 23.19
CA VAL A 81 2.44 25.07 23.52
C VAL A 81 1.33 25.27 24.53
N LEU A 82 1.60 26.03 25.61
CA LEU A 82 0.62 26.25 26.67
C LEU A 82 -0.60 27.00 26.14
N ASN A 83 -0.41 28.05 25.33
CA ASN A 83 -1.52 28.78 24.71
C ASN A 83 -2.35 27.87 23.79
N HIS A 84 -1.70 27.02 22.99
CA HIS A 84 -2.40 26.04 22.15
C HIS A 84 -3.22 25.06 22.99
N VAL A 85 -2.63 24.48 24.04
CA VAL A 85 -3.31 23.53 24.93
C VAL A 85 -4.52 24.18 25.59
N MET A 86 -4.37 25.39 26.15
CA MET A 86 -5.47 26.12 26.77
C MET A 86 -6.61 26.37 25.76
N ALA A 87 -6.28 26.80 24.54
CA ALA A 87 -7.27 26.98 23.48
C ALA A 87 -8.00 25.68 23.11
N GLN A 88 -7.30 24.53 23.08
CA GLN A 88 -7.94 23.23 22.85
C GLN A 88 -8.81 22.76 24.01
N LEU A 89 -8.46 23.11 25.26
CA LEU A 89 -9.29 22.82 26.44
C LEU A 89 -10.59 23.61 26.47
N GLU A 90 -10.61 24.82 25.89
CA GLU A 90 -11.84 25.62 25.75
C GLU A 90 -12.69 25.19 24.54
N LYS A 91 -12.05 24.70 23.47
CA LYS A 91 -12.72 24.24 22.26
C LYS A 91 -13.68 23.08 22.53
N LYS A 92 -14.81 23.08 21.82
CA LYS A 92 -15.75 21.95 21.74
C LYS A 92 -15.37 21.02 20.59
N GLY A 93 -15.39 19.71 20.84
CA GLY A 93 -15.08 18.67 19.85
C GLY A 93 -13.69 18.05 20.04
N PRO A 94 -13.20 17.27 19.06
CA PRO A 94 -11.92 16.58 19.15
C PRO A 94 -10.75 17.57 19.28
N ALA A 95 -9.88 17.33 20.26
CA ALA A 95 -8.70 18.14 20.49
C ALA A 95 -7.61 17.85 19.46
N GLN A 96 -6.87 18.90 19.07
CA GLN A 96 -5.65 18.78 18.28
C GLN A 96 -4.45 18.80 19.22
N TYR A 97 -3.73 17.69 19.30
CA TYR A 97 -2.60 17.56 20.23
C TYR A 97 -1.38 18.36 19.76
N PRO A 98 -0.67 19.07 20.65
CA PRO A 98 0.60 19.70 20.29
C PRO A 98 1.65 18.63 20.02
N TRP A 99 2.43 18.81 18.94
CA TRP A 99 3.35 17.77 18.48
C TRP A 99 4.59 17.63 19.38
N GLN A 100 5.10 18.71 19.96
CA GLN A 100 6.33 18.68 20.78
C GLN A 100 6.14 17.82 22.04
N PRO A 101 5.07 18.03 22.86
CA PRO A 101 4.83 17.18 24.02
C PRO A 101 4.49 15.74 23.62
N LEU A 102 3.80 15.55 22.50
CA LEU A 102 3.42 14.22 22.03
C LEU A 102 4.64 13.40 21.55
N LEU A 103 5.62 14.03 20.89
CA LEU A 103 6.89 13.41 20.52
C LEU A 103 7.72 13.05 21.75
N LEU A 104 7.85 13.99 22.70
CA LEU A 104 8.58 13.75 23.93
C LEU A 104 7.93 12.64 24.78
N LEU A 105 6.59 12.56 24.78
CA LEU A 105 5.83 11.48 25.40
C LEU A 105 6.17 10.13 24.76
N ALA A 106 6.16 10.07 23.42
CA ALA A 106 6.49 8.86 22.69
C ALA A 106 7.91 8.37 23.05
N ASP A 107 8.89 9.27 23.04
CA ASP A 107 10.28 8.98 23.41
C ASP A 107 10.40 8.46 24.86
N ASN A 108 9.72 9.10 25.81
CA ASN A 108 9.73 8.67 27.21
C ASN A 108 9.03 7.31 27.39
N ALA A 109 7.94 7.05 26.67
CA ALA A 109 7.28 5.75 26.66
C ALA A 109 8.23 4.64 26.17
N VAL A 110 9.04 4.89 25.13
CA VAL A 110 10.08 3.95 24.68
C VAL A 110 11.10 3.68 25.78
N ARG A 111 11.66 4.74 26.39
CA ARG A 111 12.68 4.61 27.46
C ARG A 111 12.17 3.82 28.67
N LEU A 112 10.87 3.89 28.94
CA LEU A 112 10.19 3.19 30.04
C LEU A 112 9.66 1.79 29.65
N GLY A 113 9.88 1.34 28.41
CA GLY A 113 9.40 0.04 27.92
C GLY A 113 7.89 -0.02 27.66
N LYS A 114 7.20 1.11 27.56
CA LYS A 114 5.76 1.23 27.29
C LYS A 114 5.48 1.26 25.78
N PHE A 115 5.88 0.21 25.06
CA PHE A 115 5.91 0.21 23.60
C PHE A 115 4.55 0.44 22.93
N THR A 116 3.45 -0.06 23.49
CA THR A 116 2.10 0.21 22.98
C THR A 116 1.75 1.70 23.04
N MET A 117 2.11 2.39 24.14
CA MET A 117 1.87 3.83 24.28
C MET A 117 2.76 4.64 23.31
N ALA A 118 4.03 4.24 23.16
CA ALA A 118 4.95 4.88 22.22
C ALA A 118 4.46 4.77 20.77
N SER A 119 4.02 3.57 20.35
CA SER A 119 3.47 3.31 19.02
C SER A 119 2.26 4.22 18.72
N GLN A 120 1.31 4.31 19.66
CA GLN A 120 0.14 5.17 19.52
C GLN A 120 0.50 6.66 19.41
N ALA A 121 1.49 7.12 20.18
CA ALA A 121 1.92 8.52 20.17
C ALA A 121 2.69 8.89 18.88
N TYR A 122 3.62 8.05 18.42
CA TYR A 122 4.32 8.26 17.15
C TYR A 122 3.36 8.23 15.96
N GLU A 123 2.32 7.40 15.99
CA GLU A 123 1.33 7.35 14.93
C GLU A 123 0.49 8.64 14.84
N LEU A 124 0.09 9.21 15.97
CA LEU A 124 -0.64 10.49 15.97
C LEU A 124 0.16 11.65 15.39
N LEU A 125 1.50 11.60 15.47
CA LEU A 125 2.38 12.57 14.84
C LEU A 125 2.45 12.41 13.32
N ARG A 126 1.86 11.33 12.78
CA ARG A 126 1.82 11.04 11.34
C ARG A 126 3.21 11.08 10.69
N ILE A 127 4.26 10.74 11.43
CA ILE A 127 5.65 10.82 10.93
C ILE A 127 5.82 9.93 9.71
N ARG A 128 5.24 8.73 9.71
CA ARG A 128 5.27 7.82 8.54
C ARG A 128 4.57 8.40 7.32
N ARG A 129 3.36 8.95 7.50
CA ARG A 129 2.64 9.64 6.43
C ARG A 129 3.44 10.83 5.91
N ARG A 130 4.08 11.61 6.79
CA ARG A 130 4.93 12.73 6.35
C ARG A 130 6.16 12.25 5.58
N MET A 131 6.79 11.15 5.99
CA MET A 131 7.88 10.52 5.22
C MET A 131 7.39 10.06 3.86
N GLN A 132 6.23 9.41 3.78
CA GLN A 132 5.60 9.00 2.53
C GLN A 132 5.37 10.20 1.60
N GLU A 133 4.76 11.27 2.10
CA GLU A 133 4.55 12.53 1.35
C GLU A 133 5.87 13.11 0.84
N LEU A 134 6.91 13.18 1.67
CA LEU A 134 8.23 13.67 1.26
C LEU A 134 8.86 12.80 0.16
N TYR A 135 8.76 11.48 0.25
CA TYR A 135 9.23 10.59 -0.81
C TYR A 135 8.42 10.72 -2.09
N LEU A 136 7.10 10.93 -2.01
CA LEU A 136 6.25 11.22 -3.17
C LEU A 136 6.62 12.56 -3.82
N GLU A 137 6.84 13.62 -3.03
CA GLU A 137 7.33 14.92 -3.50
C GLU A 137 8.69 14.79 -4.21
N MET A 138 9.62 14.04 -3.61
CA MET A 138 10.93 13.73 -4.21
C MET A 138 10.81 12.90 -5.49
N GLY A 139 9.86 11.97 -5.52
CA GLY A 139 9.58 11.12 -6.68
C GLY A 139 9.05 11.94 -7.84
N ASP A 140 8.05 12.79 -7.58
CA ASP A 140 7.49 13.71 -8.55
C ASP A 140 8.58 14.60 -9.17
N GLU A 141 9.40 15.20 -8.31
CA GLU A 141 10.46 16.11 -8.75
C GLU A 141 11.53 15.38 -9.58
N ALA A 142 11.92 14.18 -9.18
CA ALA A 142 12.84 13.36 -9.96
C ALA A 142 12.28 13.02 -11.35
N ILE A 143 10.99 12.68 -11.44
CA ILE A 143 10.32 12.41 -12.72
C ILE A 143 10.28 13.66 -13.60
N ARG A 144 9.93 14.83 -13.05
CA ARG A 144 9.95 16.12 -13.79
C ARG A 144 11.33 16.47 -14.34
N GLN A 145 12.39 16.09 -13.62
CA GLN A 145 13.78 16.26 -14.05
C GLN A 145 14.26 15.19 -15.06
N GLY A 146 13.38 14.27 -15.48
CA GLY A 146 13.71 13.18 -16.41
C GLY A 146 14.39 11.97 -15.76
N ASN A 147 14.52 11.94 -14.43
CA ASN A 147 15.12 10.81 -13.69
C ASN A 147 14.04 9.83 -13.21
N VAL A 148 13.48 9.06 -14.15
CA VAL A 148 12.42 8.08 -13.88
C VAL A 148 12.84 7.03 -12.85
N SER A 149 14.08 6.52 -12.91
CA SER A 149 14.57 5.49 -11.99
C SER A 149 14.55 5.97 -10.53
N ARG A 150 15.03 7.18 -10.27
CA ARG A 150 14.97 7.79 -8.93
C ARG A 150 13.52 8.06 -8.51
N GLY A 151 12.67 8.48 -9.45
CA GLY A 151 11.24 8.66 -9.24
C GLY A 151 10.57 7.38 -8.74
N VAL A 152 10.73 6.29 -9.48
CA VAL A 152 10.20 4.96 -9.15
C VAL A 152 10.72 4.47 -7.81
N LEU A 153 12.01 4.64 -7.52
CA LEU A 153 12.58 4.28 -6.22
C LEU A 153 11.86 5.01 -5.08
N ALA A 154 11.67 6.33 -5.20
CA ALA A 154 11.01 7.13 -4.18
C ALA A 154 9.54 6.71 -3.98
N TYR A 155 8.81 6.46 -5.07
CA TYR A 155 7.45 5.92 -5.01
C TYR A 155 7.37 4.53 -4.35
N ARG A 156 8.31 3.63 -4.64
CA ARG A 156 8.39 2.32 -3.99
C ARG A 156 8.66 2.42 -2.49
N VAL A 157 9.52 3.34 -2.07
CA VAL A 157 9.74 3.64 -0.65
C VAL A 157 8.46 4.17 -0.01
N ALA A 158 7.75 5.08 -0.68
CA ALA A 158 6.46 5.59 -0.22
C ALA A 158 5.40 4.48 -0.06
N CYS A 159 5.29 3.55 -1.02
CA CYS A 159 4.44 2.37 -0.91
C CYS A 159 4.86 1.45 0.25
N GLY A 160 6.16 1.26 0.47
CA GLY A 160 6.67 0.44 1.58
C GLY A 160 6.43 1.03 2.97
N LEU A 161 6.09 2.32 3.06
CA LEU A 161 5.69 2.98 4.30
C LEU A 161 4.18 2.86 4.58
N ASP A 162 3.41 2.24 3.68
CA ASP A 162 1.97 2.08 3.83
C ASP A 162 1.60 1.08 4.94
N TYR A 163 0.42 1.25 5.53
CA TYR A 163 0.00 0.54 6.74
C TYR A 163 -1.47 0.11 6.63
N ASP A 164 -1.74 -1.16 6.90
CA ASP A 164 -3.10 -1.69 6.99
C ASP A 164 -3.68 -1.39 8.38
N TYR A 165 -4.48 -0.32 8.45
CA TYR A 165 -5.18 0.10 9.66
C TYR A 165 -6.40 -0.76 10.00
N ALA A 166 -6.83 -1.64 9.10
CA ALA A 166 -7.87 -2.61 9.36
C ALA A 166 -7.33 -3.92 9.95
N ALA A 167 -5.99 -4.11 9.95
CA ALA A 167 -5.36 -5.25 10.59
C ALA A 167 -5.55 -5.20 12.12
N PHE A 168 -6.04 -6.29 12.69
CA PHE A 168 -6.23 -6.50 14.14
C PHE A 168 -5.19 -7.51 14.65
N PRO A 169 -4.63 -7.36 15.88
CA PRO A 169 -4.96 -6.41 16.95
C PRO A 169 -4.24 -5.05 16.88
N GLU A 170 -3.23 -4.91 16.04
CA GLU A 170 -2.52 -3.65 15.80
C GLU A 170 -2.34 -3.46 14.29
N PRO A 171 -2.36 -2.21 13.79
CA PRO A 171 -2.05 -1.93 12.39
C PRO A 171 -0.68 -2.52 12.03
N LEU A 172 -0.58 -3.09 10.82
CA LEU A 172 0.62 -3.76 10.31
C LEU A 172 1.10 -3.08 9.01
N PRO A 173 2.38 -3.22 8.63
CA PRO A 173 2.84 -2.79 7.31
C PRO A 173 1.94 -3.40 6.24
N ALA A 174 1.47 -2.59 5.30
CA ALA A 174 0.73 -3.10 4.16
C ALA A 174 1.71 -3.84 3.24
N VAL A 175 1.71 -5.18 3.35
CA VAL A 175 2.56 -6.02 2.50
C VAL A 175 1.81 -6.26 1.18
N PRO A 176 2.44 -6.01 0.01
CA PRO A 176 1.81 -6.30 -1.27
C PRO A 176 1.37 -7.76 -1.37
N ASN A 177 0.08 -7.99 -1.59
CA ASN A 177 -0.48 -9.33 -1.79
C ASN A 177 -0.72 -9.60 -3.28
N TYR A 178 0.38 -9.64 -4.06
CA TYR A 178 0.34 -9.81 -5.51
C TYR A 178 -0.36 -11.10 -5.94
N GLN A 179 -0.26 -12.17 -5.14
CA GLN A 179 -0.90 -13.45 -5.41
C GLN A 179 -2.43 -13.35 -5.42
N HIS A 180 -2.99 -12.65 -4.43
CA HIS A 180 -4.44 -12.47 -4.34
C HIS A 180 -4.94 -11.43 -5.35
N THR A 181 -4.24 -10.31 -5.50
CA THR A 181 -4.66 -9.25 -6.44
C THR A 181 -4.53 -9.69 -7.90
N ALA A 182 -3.55 -10.55 -8.25
CA ALA A 182 -3.48 -11.14 -9.58
C ALA A 182 -4.70 -12.01 -9.88
N LEU A 183 -5.18 -12.81 -8.92
CA LEU A 183 -6.42 -13.58 -9.13
C LEU A 183 -7.63 -12.69 -9.36
N ILE A 184 -7.72 -11.55 -8.67
CA ILE A 184 -8.80 -10.57 -8.90
C ILE A 184 -8.70 -9.99 -10.32
N LEU A 185 -7.48 -9.62 -10.76
CA LEU A 185 -7.26 -9.09 -12.12
C LEU A 185 -7.66 -10.07 -13.22
N HIS A 186 -7.55 -11.37 -12.95
CA HIS A 186 -7.87 -12.46 -13.89
C HIS A 186 -9.15 -13.20 -13.50
N GLY A 187 -9.97 -12.64 -12.62
CA GLY A 187 -11.14 -13.32 -12.05
C GLY A 187 -12.22 -13.58 -13.10
N ASP A 188 -12.46 -12.58 -13.94
CA ASP A 188 -13.41 -12.65 -15.04
C ASP A 188 -12.74 -13.20 -16.30
N PHE A 189 -13.43 -14.13 -16.97
CA PHE A 189 -12.97 -14.66 -18.24
C PHE A 189 -13.28 -13.63 -19.35
N PRO A 190 -12.32 -13.26 -20.22
CA PRO A 190 -12.56 -12.26 -21.25
C PRO A 190 -13.51 -12.80 -22.33
N GLU A 191 -14.56 -12.04 -22.65
CA GLU A 191 -15.48 -12.33 -23.76
C GLU A 191 -14.96 -11.79 -25.10
N THR A 192 -14.09 -10.77 -25.07
CA THR A 192 -13.40 -10.24 -26.24
C THR A 192 -11.90 -10.10 -25.96
N PRO A 193 -11.04 -10.10 -27.00
CA PRO A 193 -9.60 -9.90 -26.81
C PRO A 193 -9.28 -8.64 -26.01
N GLU A 194 -9.98 -7.52 -26.25
CA GLU A 194 -9.74 -6.23 -25.58
C GLU A 194 -10.11 -6.24 -24.09
N GLN A 195 -10.94 -7.19 -23.63
CA GLN A 195 -11.23 -7.37 -22.21
C GLN A 195 -10.06 -8.03 -21.46
N ALA A 196 -9.25 -8.84 -22.16
CA ALA A 196 -8.05 -9.45 -21.60
C ALA A 196 -7.06 -8.36 -21.21
N LEU A 197 -6.60 -8.40 -19.95
CA LEU A 197 -5.71 -7.40 -19.37
C LEU A 197 -4.54 -6.97 -20.28
N PRO A 198 -3.71 -7.89 -20.82
CA PRO A 198 -2.57 -7.52 -21.68
C PRO A 198 -2.94 -6.91 -23.03
N LEU A 199 -4.20 -7.01 -23.45
CA LEU A 199 -4.70 -6.57 -24.75
C LEU A 199 -5.57 -5.31 -24.68
N ARG A 200 -5.82 -4.79 -23.47
CA ARG A 200 -6.50 -3.50 -23.24
C ARG A 200 -5.74 -2.33 -23.86
N PRO A 201 -6.42 -1.21 -24.16
CA PRO A 201 -5.74 0.02 -24.58
C PRO A 201 -4.59 0.37 -23.64
N GLU A 202 -3.44 0.75 -24.19
CA GLU A 202 -2.21 0.95 -23.41
C GLU A 202 -2.39 1.90 -22.20
N PRO A 203 -3.10 3.04 -22.29
CA PRO A 203 -3.34 3.89 -21.12
C PRO A 203 -4.05 3.18 -19.96
N GLU A 204 -4.97 2.27 -20.26
CA GLU A 204 -5.72 1.49 -19.26
C GLU A 204 -4.85 0.40 -18.65
N LEU A 205 -4.05 -0.29 -19.46
CA LEU A 205 -3.05 -1.26 -18.99
C LEU A 205 -2.04 -0.58 -18.07
N VAL A 206 -1.50 0.58 -18.47
CA VAL A 206 -0.52 1.33 -17.68
C VAL A 206 -1.11 1.73 -16.33
N ARG A 207 -2.33 2.29 -16.31
CA ARG A 207 -3.01 2.66 -15.07
C ARG A 207 -3.25 1.44 -14.18
N THR A 208 -3.71 0.33 -14.75
CA THR A 208 -3.98 -0.92 -14.02
C THR A 208 -2.69 -1.48 -13.43
N GLY A 209 -1.61 -1.51 -14.21
CA GLY A 209 -0.29 -1.97 -13.78
C GLY A 209 0.29 -1.14 -12.64
N LEU A 210 0.16 0.19 -12.70
CA LEU A 210 0.61 1.08 -11.64
C LEU A 210 -0.16 0.85 -10.34
N VAL A 211 -1.49 0.72 -10.39
CA VAL A 211 -2.32 0.40 -9.21
C VAL A 211 -1.98 -0.98 -8.65
N TYR A 212 -1.82 -1.98 -9.51
CA TYR A 212 -1.52 -3.35 -9.12
C TYR A 212 -0.15 -3.45 -8.43
N LEU A 213 0.90 -2.85 -9.00
CA LEU A 213 2.25 -2.94 -8.47
C LEU A 213 2.48 -2.05 -7.24
N SER A 214 1.83 -0.89 -7.17
CA SER A 214 1.90 -0.02 -5.99
C SER A 214 1.14 -0.58 -4.80
N GLY A 215 0.10 -1.41 -5.04
CA GLY A 215 -0.83 -1.87 -4.02
C GLY A 215 -1.70 -0.76 -3.43
N ASN A 216 -1.62 0.47 -3.96
CA ASN A 216 -2.27 1.66 -3.43
C ASN A 216 -2.72 2.57 -4.57
N ALA A 217 -4.05 2.69 -4.72
CA ALA A 217 -4.67 3.46 -5.80
C ALA A 217 -4.48 4.98 -5.64
N GLU A 218 -4.34 5.51 -4.42
CA GLU A 218 -4.08 6.93 -4.18
C GLU A 218 -2.66 7.31 -4.63
N ILE A 219 -1.67 6.50 -4.25
CA ILE A 219 -0.28 6.69 -4.68
C ILE A 219 -0.16 6.55 -6.20
N ALA A 220 -0.77 5.51 -6.78
CA ALA A 220 -0.78 5.35 -8.24
C ALA A 220 -1.49 6.51 -8.94
N GLY A 221 -2.61 7.00 -8.39
CA GLY A 221 -3.36 8.13 -8.93
C GLY A 221 -2.58 9.45 -8.96
N ARG A 222 -1.59 9.65 -8.08
CA ARG A 222 -0.69 10.83 -8.19
C ARG A 222 0.04 10.87 -9.53
N LEU A 223 0.37 9.71 -10.11
CA LEU A 223 1.07 9.65 -11.39
C LEU A 223 0.21 10.14 -12.56
N ASP A 224 -1.11 10.27 -12.40
CA ASP A 224 -2.00 10.85 -13.43
C ASP A 224 -1.72 12.34 -13.70
N ALA A 225 -0.92 13.00 -12.87
CA ALA A 225 -0.40 14.34 -13.13
C ALA A 225 0.67 14.37 -14.26
N PHE A 226 1.22 13.21 -14.64
CA PHE A 226 2.18 13.07 -15.72
C PHE A 226 1.49 12.56 -17.00
N ASP A 227 2.08 12.86 -18.15
CA ASP A 227 1.60 12.34 -19.42
C ASP A 227 1.71 10.80 -19.50
N HIS A 228 1.06 10.23 -20.51
CA HIS A 228 1.04 8.79 -20.73
C HIS A 228 2.44 8.19 -20.94
N GLU A 229 3.30 8.88 -21.66
CA GLU A 229 4.65 8.41 -21.99
C GLU A 229 5.51 8.25 -20.73
N ILE A 230 5.44 9.24 -19.83
CA ILE A 230 6.11 9.19 -18.53
C ILE A 230 5.51 8.07 -17.67
N ARG A 231 4.17 7.95 -17.59
CA ARG A 231 3.53 6.88 -16.81
C ARG A 231 3.93 5.48 -17.31
N ARG A 232 4.05 5.30 -18.63
CA ARG A 232 4.55 4.06 -19.23
C ARG A 232 6.00 3.79 -18.84
N ALA A 233 6.86 4.80 -18.90
CA ALA A 233 8.26 4.69 -18.48
C ALA A 233 8.39 4.33 -16.99
N VAL A 234 7.57 4.96 -16.13
CA VAL A 234 7.49 4.66 -14.70
C VAL A 234 7.06 3.21 -14.49
N LEU A 235 6.02 2.72 -15.17
CA LEU A 235 5.59 1.32 -15.04
C LEU A 235 6.68 0.34 -15.48
N ALA A 236 7.32 0.59 -16.62
CA ALA A 236 8.39 -0.27 -17.14
C ALA A 236 9.58 -0.37 -16.17
N GLU A 237 10.01 0.77 -15.61
CA GLU A 237 11.07 0.83 -14.62
C GLU A 237 10.65 0.20 -13.28
N TRP A 238 9.38 0.33 -12.88
CA TRP A 238 8.84 -0.34 -11.70
C TRP A 238 8.91 -1.85 -11.85
N ILE A 239 8.46 -2.39 -12.99
CA ILE A 239 8.51 -3.81 -13.30
C ILE A 239 9.95 -4.33 -13.20
N ARG A 240 10.89 -3.67 -13.89
CA ARG A 240 12.30 -4.09 -13.93
C ARG A 240 12.99 -4.04 -12.56
N THR A 241 12.60 -3.11 -11.68
CA THR A 241 13.26 -2.94 -10.37
C THR A 241 12.54 -3.68 -9.24
N ALA A 242 11.27 -4.04 -9.40
CA ALA A 242 10.52 -4.84 -8.43
C ALA A 242 10.99 -6.29 -8.38
N ASP A 243 11.55 -6.79 -9.47
CA ASP A 243 12.00 -8.17 -9.64
C ASP A 243 13.46 -8.23 -10.08
N GLY A 244 14.33 -8.71 -9.20
CA GLY A 244 15.76 -8.85 -9.47
C GLY A 244 16.11 -9.92 -10.52
N ALA A 245 15.17 -10.83 -10.83
CA ALA A 245 15.32 -11.89 -11.83
C ALA A 245 14.47 -11.63 -13.10
N TRP A 246 14.03 -10.38 -13.32
CA TRP A 246 13.14 -10.03 -14.42
C TRP A 246 13.70 -10.38 -15.80
N SER A 247 15.02 -10.22 -16.02
CA SER A 247 15.67 -10.58 -17.28
C SER A 247 15.51 -12.06 -17.63
N ASP A 248 15.62 -12.94 -16.63
CA ASP A 248 15.51 -14.38 -16.80
C ASP A 248 14.05 -14.77 -17.04
N PHE A 249 13.13 -14.12 -16.33
CA PHE A 249 11.70 -14.26 -16.59
C PHE A 249 11.35 -13.84 -18.03
N ALA A 250 11.84 -12.68 -18.49
CA ALA A 250 11.58 -12.20 -19.83
C ALA A 250 12.09 -13.17 -20.92
N ALA A 251 13.23 -13.82 -20.69
CA ALA A 251 13.72 -14.87 -21.60
C ALA A 251 12.78 -16.09 -21.66
N ARG A 252 12.32 -16.59 -20.50
CA ARG A 252 11.32 -17.66 -20.43
C ARG A 252 9.99 -17.26 -21.05
N TYR A 253 9.59 -16.00 -20.88
CA TYR A 253 8.37 -15.46 -21.45
C TYR A 253 8.40 -15.46 -22.99
N ARG A 254 9.51 -15.03 -23.60
CA ARG A 254 9.71 -15.10 -25.06
C ARG A 254 9.73 -16.53 -25.59
N GLU A 255 10.24 -17.48 -24.81
CA GLU A 255 10.13 -18.91 -25.14
C GLU A 255 8.68 -19.40 -25.08
N ALA A 256 7.96 -19.07 -24.01
CA ALA A 256 6.54 -19.42 -23.85
C ALA A 256 5.67 -18.83 -24.98
N ILE A 257 5.94 -17.60 -25.44
CA ILE A 257 5.27 -17.03 -26.61
C ILE A 257 5.48 -17.86 -27.87
N ARG A 258 6.72 -18.31 -28.14
CA ARG A 258 6.99 -19.14 -29.34
C ARG A 258 6.20 -20.45 -29.32
N MET A 259 5.98 -21.03 -28.13
CA MET A 259 5.15 -22.22 -27.96
C MET A 259 3.67 -21.91 -28.27
N VAL A 260 3.15 -20.80 -27.75
CA VAL A 260 1.77 -20.35 -28.01
C VAL A 260 1.57 -19.96 -29.48
N ASP A 261 2.56 -19.36 -30.13
CA ASP A 261 2.50 -19.01 -31.55
C ASP A 261 2.50 -20.26 -32.45
N ALA A 262 3.23 -21.31 -32.08
CA ALA A 262 3.16 -22.60 -32.76
C ALA A 262 1.76 -23.21 -32.64
N TYR A 263 1.17 -23.20 -31.44
CA TYR A 263 -0.20 -23.63 -31.19
C TYR A 263 -1.22 -22.81 -32.01
N ASN A 264 -1.17 -21.49 -31.95
CA ASN A 264 -2.10 -20.59 -32.64
C ASN A 264 -2.01 -20.69 -34.17
N ARG A 265 -0.83 -20.94 -34.74
CA ARG A 265 -0.69 -21.21 -36.18
C ARG A 265 -1.40 -22.50 -36.55
N ARG A 266 -1.21 -23.56 -35.76
CA ARG A 266 -1.84 -24.85 -36.02
C ARG A 266 -3.37 -24.79 -35.92
N VAL A 267 -3.89 -24.10 -34.90
CA VAL A 267 -5.33 -23.86 -34.74
C VAL A 267 -5.89 -23.13 -35.97
N ARG A 268 -5.23 -22.07 -36.43
CA ARG A 268 -5.65 -21.32 -37.64
C ARG A 268 -5.64 -22.19 -38.89
N GLU A 269 -4.58 -22.96 -39.14
CA GLU A 269 -4.52 -23.90 -40.27
C GLU A 269 -5.69 -24.88 -40.26
N ILE A 270 -6.07 -25.40 -39.08
CA ILE A 270 -7.20 -26.32 -38.95
C ILE A 270 -8.52 -25.61 -39.26
N ILE A 271 -8.74 -24.41 -38.71
CA ILE A 271 -9.96 -23.62 -38.95
C ILE A 271 -10.10 -23.29 -40.44
N GLU A 272 -9.02 -22.89 -41.09
CA GLU A 272 -9.01 -22.54 -42.52
C GLU A 272 -9.28 -23.76 -43.42
N ASN A 273 -8.76 -24.94 -43.06
CA ASN A 273 -8.88 -26.14 -43.90
C ASN A 273 -10.15 -26.97 -43.64
N VAL A 274 -10.63 -27.02 -42.40
CA VAL A 274 -11.69 -27.95 -41.95
C VAL A 274 -12.92 -27.21 -41.41
N GLY A 275 -12.78 -25.93 -41.05
CA GLY A 275 -13.83 -25.12 -40.46
C GLY A 275 -13.76 -25.04 -38.93
N PRO A 276 -14.43 -24.05 -38.31
CA PRO A 276 -14.28 -23.71 -36.89
C PRO A 276 -14.75 -24.82 -35.93
N HIS A 277 -15.65 -25.71 -36.36
CA HIS A 277 -16.17 -26.79 -35.51
C HIS A 277 -15.23 -28.00 -35.42
N ALA A 278 -14.14 -28.03 -36.19
CA ALA A 278 -13.22 -29.16 -36.23
C ALA A 278 -12.03 -29.03 -35.27
N VAL A 279 -11.86 -27.88 -34.59
CA VAL A 279 -10.67 -27.56 -33.78
C VAL A 279 -10.44 -28.58 -32.66
N GLU A 280 -11.48 -28.92 -31.90
CA GLU A 280 -11.36 -29.87 -30.79
C GLU A 280 -11.06 -31.30 -31.26
N MET A 281 -11.49 -31.68 -32.47
CA MET A 281 -11.30 -33.02 -33.03
C MET A 281 -10.00 -33.16 -33.82
N ALA A 282 -9.45 -32.05 -34.33
CA ALA A 282 -8.30 -32.05 -35.23
C ALA A 282 -6.99 -31.64 -34.55
N LEU A 283 -7.03 -31.09 -33.33
CA LEU A 283 -5.83 -30.86 -32.54
C LEU A 283 -5.36 -32.19 -31.94
N ASP A 284 -4.14 -32.58 -32.28
CA ASP A 284 -3.49 -33.72 -31.64
C ASP A 284 -3.11 -33.39 -30.18
N PRO A 285 -2.99 -34.41 -29.30
CA PRO A 285 -2.66 -34.21 -27.90
C PRO A 285 -1.32 -33.50 -27.65
N GLU A 286 -0.38 -33.58 -28.59
CA GLU A 286 0.95 -32.98 -28.47
C GLU A 286 0.90 -31.47 -28.72
N THR A 287 0.18 -31.04 -29.77
CA THR A 287 -0.09 -29.62 -30.04
C THR A 287 -0.87 -28.98 -28.89
N ALA A 288 -1.88 -29.68 -28.35
CA ALA A 288 -2.66 -29.21 -27.20
C ALA A 288 -1.83 -29.09 -25.89
N ARG A 289 -0.67 -29.73 -25.81
CA ARG A 289 0.24 -29.68 -24.66
C ARG A 289 1.10 -28.41 -24.61
N LEU A 290 1.31 -27.75 -25.75
CA LEU A 290 2.16 -26.54 -25.84
C LEU A 290 1.66 -25.39 -24.93
N PRO A 291 0.37 -25.03 -24.89
CA PRO A 291 -0.16 -24.06 -23.93
C PRO A 291 0.10 -24.41 -22.46
N ILE A 292 -0.02 -25.69 -22.10
CA ILE A 292 0.18 -26.17 -20.74
C ILE A 292 1.67 -26.00 -20.34
N GLN A 293 2.58 -26.39 -21.23
CA GLN A 293 4.01 -26.23 -21.01
C GLN A 293 4.42 -24.76 -20.93
N ALA A 294 3.84 -23.90 -21.78
CA ALA A 294 4.06 -22.46 -21.72
C ALA A 294 3.68 -21.87 -20.35
N GLN A 295 2.51 -22.22 -19.80
CA GLN A 295 2.09 -21.80 -18.46
C GLN A 295 3.08 -22.27 -17.37
N VAL A 296 3.51 -23.53 -17.42
CA VAL A 296 4.42 -24.11 -16.43
C VAL A 296 5.79 -23.44 -16.48
N LEU A 297 6.30 -23.18 -17.69
CA LEU A 297 7.53 -22.46 -17.92
C LEU A 297 7.49 -21.03 -17.33
N LEU A 298 6.37 -20.33 -17.48
CA LEU A 298 6.18 -18.99 -16.92
C LEU A 298 6.18 -18.97 -15.39
N SER A 299 5.58 -19.97 -14.76
CA SER A 299 5.54 -20.08 -13.29
C SER A 299 6.84 -20.62 -12.68
N GLY A 300 7.81 -21.03 -13.51
CA GLY A 300 9.08 -21.61 -13.04
C GLY A 300 8.94 -23.01 -12.43
N ARG A 301 7.77 -23.66 -12.62
CA ARG A 301 7.52 -25.02 -12.15
C ARG A 301 7.91 -26.05 -13.21
N THR A 302 7.85 -27.32 -12.83
CA THR A 302 8.11 -28.47 -13.73
C THR A 302 6.91 -29.41 -13.87
N ASP A 303 5.85 -29.19 -13.09
CA ASP A 303 4.67 -30.04 -13.04
C ASP A 303 3.58 -29.53 -14.00
N GLU A 304 3.19 -30.38 -14.96
CA GLU A 304 2.17 -30.08 -15.96
C GLU A 304 0.73 -30.30 -15.49
N HIS A 305 0.52 -30.78 -14.26
CA HIS A 305 -0.81 -30.96 -13.67
C HIS A 305 -1.31 -29.73 -12.90
N GLN A 306 -0.58 -28.62 -12.95
CA GLN A 306 -0.95 -27.38 -12.28
C GLN A 306 -2.18 -26.73 -12.92
N GLU A 307 -3.07 -26.24 -12.05
CA GLU A 307 -4.18 -25.38 -12.44
C GLU A 307 -3.69 -23.95 -12.74
N TRP A 308 -4.40 -23.22 -13.60
CA TRP A 308 -4.01 -21.87 -14.00
C TRP A 308 -3.83 -20.92 -12.80
N TRP A 309 -4.70 -21.02 -11.79
CA TRP A 309 -4.67 -20.15 -10.62
C TRP A 309 -3.48 -20.44 -9.72
N GLN A 310 -2.96 -21.68 -9.71
CA GLN A 310 -1.74 -22.04 -8.99
C GLN A 310 -0.53 -21.41 -9.69
N CYS A 311 -0.46 -21.56 -11.01
CA CYS A 311 0.58 -20.95 -11.82
C CYS A 311 0.56 -19.42 -11.72
N LEU A 312 -0.62 -18.79 -11.68
CA LEU A 312 -0.75 -17.34 -11.55
C LEU A 312 -0.25 -16.83 -10.20
N LYS A 313 -0.56 -17.53 -9.11
CA LYS A 313 -0.07 -17.18 -7.77
C LYS A 313 1.44 -17.26 -7.68
N GLU A 314 2.06 -18.26 -8.30
CA GLU A 314 3.52 -18.42 -8.30
C GLU A 314 4.21 -17.38 -9.18
N LEU A 315 3.64 -17.15 -10.38
CA LEU A 315 4.06 -16.07 -11.27
C LEU A 315 4.01 -14.72 -10.54
N ALA A 316 2.88 -14.38 -9.91
CA ALA A 316 2.71 -13.11 -9.23
C ALA A 316 3.55 -12.96 -7.95
N ALA A 317 3.89 -14.07 -7.29
CA ALA A 317 4.79 -14.05 -6.12
C ALA A 317 6.24 -13.77 -6.53
N THR A 318 6.70 -14.41 -7.61
CA THR A 318 8.11 -14.36 -8.03
C THR A 318 8.38 -13.19 -8.97
N HIS A 319 7.45 -12.94 -9.90
CA HIS A 319 7.54 -11.97 -10.98
C HIS A 319 6.24 -11.16 -11.05
N PRO A 320 5.96 -10.25 -10.08
CA PRO A 320 4.67 -9.56 -9.98
C PRO A 320 4.21 -8.93 -11.30
N GLY A 321 5.12 -8.24 -12.01
CA GLY A 321 4.82 -7.61 -13.30
C GLY A 321 4.36 -8.59 -14.39
N GLY A 322 4.71 -9.87 -14.29
CA GLY A 322 4.32 -10.91 -15.26
C GLY A 322 2.82 -11.14 -15.32
N ALA A 323 2.10 -10.90 -14.22
CA ALA A 323 0.63 -11.00 -14.20
C ALA A 323 -0.08 -10.01 -15.14
N LEU A 324 0.60 -8.94 -15.58
CA LEU A 324 0.07 -7.95 -16.52
C LEU A 324 0.14 -8.41 -17.99
N PHE A 325 0.91 -9.47 -18.27
CA PHE A 325 1.24 -9.94 -19.62
C PHE A 325 0.77 -11.38 -19.90
N VAL A 326 -0.21 -11.86 -19.13
CA VAL A 326 -0.83 -13.16 -19.35
C VAL A 326 -2.33 -13.01 -19.48
N THR A 327 -2.99 -13.94 -20.15
CA THR A 327 -4.45 -14.05 -20.19
C THR A 327 -4.88 -15.47 -19.88
N ARG A 328 -6.08 -15.64 -19.33
CA ARG A 328 -6.73 -16.94 -19.26
C ARG A 328 -7.24 -17.33 -20.64
N ALA A 329 -7.13 -18.61 -20.98
CA ALA A 329 -7.69 -19.21 -22.17
C ALA A 329 -8.17 -20.64 -21.87
N VAL A 330 -9.16 -21.10 -22.62
CA VAL A 330 -9.58 -22.51 -22.60
C VAL A 330 -8.88 -23.24 -23.74
N VAL A 331 -8.24 -24.36 -23.43
CA VAL A 331 -7.65 -25.27 -24.40
C VAL A 331 -8.39 -26.61 -24.39
N ALA A 332 -7.98 -27.53 -25.26
CA ALA A 332 -8.64 -28.82 -25.47
C ALA A 332 -9.03 -29.52 -24.15
N GLY A 333 -10.26 -30.05 -24.11
CA GLY A 333 -10.81 -30.73 -22.94
C GLY A 333 -11.32 -29.80 -21.83
N ASN A 334 -11.72 -28.56 -22.18
CA ASN A 334 -12.18 -27.53 -21.25
C ASN A 334 -11.16 -27.18 -20.16
N ARG A 335 -9.87 -27.36 -20.44
CA ARG A 335 -8.80 -27.02 -19.49
C ARG A 335 -8.47 -25.54 -19.62
N GLU A 336 -8.51 -24.83 -18.49
CA GLU A 336 -8.07 -23.45 -18.43
C GLU A 336 -6.56 -23.35 -18.22
N VAL A 337 -5.92 -22.45 -18.96
CA VAL A 337 -4.48 -22.17 -18.87
C VAL A 337 -4.20 -20.67 -18.95
N LEU A 338 -3.01 -20.27 -18.49
CA LEU A 338 -2.44 -18.94 -18.71
C LEU A 338 -1.63 -18.94 -20.00
N LEU A 339 -1.94 -18.01 -20.88
CA LEU A 339 -1.17 -17.75 -22.09
C LEU A 339 -0.42 -16.42 -21.97
N PRO A 340 0.88 -16.36 -22.28
CA PRO A 340 1.57 -15.09 -22.47
C PRO A 340 1.00 -14.38 -23.69
N CYS A 341 0.68 -13.10 -23.55
CA CYS A 341 0.34 -12.25 -24.67
C CYS A 341 0.59 -10.77 -24.35
N TYR A 342 0.75 -9.98 -25.40
CA TYR A 342 0.88 -8.53 -25.32
C TYR A 342 0.35 -7.91 -26.62
N ARG A 343 0.04 -6.62 -26.60
CA ARG A 343 -0.26 -5.90 -27.84
C ARG A 343 1.03 -5.54 -28.56
N SER A 344 1.11 -5.86 -29.86
CA SER A 344 2.27 -5.53 -30.69
C SER A 344 2.44 -4.03 -30.93
N ASP A 345 1.38 -3.22 -30.75
CA ASP A 345 1.41 -1.76 -30.86
C ASP A 345 1.75 -1.06 -29.54
N SER A 346 1.89 -1.79 -28.43
CA SER A 346 2.28 -1.24 -27.13
C SER A 346 3.80 -1.31 -26.94
N PRO A 347 4.51 -0.16 -26.89
CA PRO A 347 5.93 -0.13 -26.60
C PRO A 347 6.29 -0.66 -25.20
N LEU A 348 5.33 -0.76 -24.27
CA LEU A 348 5.58 -1.25 -22.91
C LEU A 348 6.25 -2.64 -22.91
N ALA A 349 5.76 -3.59 -23.72
CA ALA A 349 6.30 -4.94 -23.77
C ALA A 349 7.78 -4.96 -24.24
N GLU A 350 8.15 -4.08 -25.17
CA GLU A 350 9.55 -3.90 -25.58
C GLU A 350 10.39 -3.26 -24.47
N MET A 351 9.87 -2.23 -23.80
CA MET A 351 10.55 -1.53 -22.71
C MET A 351 10.87 -2.43 -21.51
N VAL A 352 10.08 -3.49 -21.31
CA VAL A 352 10.34 -4.52 -20.28
C VAL A 352 11.00 -5.78 -20.84
N GLY A 353 11.36 -5.79 -22.12
CA GLY A 353 12.07 -6.89 -22.78
C GLY A 353 11.22 -8.14 -23.02
N LEU A 354 9.89 -8.06 -22.97
CA LEU A 354 9.01 -9.20 -23.26
C LEU A 354 8.78 -9.41 -24.76
N ALA A 355 8.93 -8.35 -25.57
CA ALA A 355 8.88 -8.43 -27.02
C ALA A 355 10.29 -8.37 -27.62
N ASP A 356 10.55 -9.19 -28.63
CA ASP A 356 11.67 -8.95 -29.56
C ASP A 356 11.25 -7.83 -30.52
N THR A 357 12.16 -6.96 -30.92
CA THR A 357 11.92 -5.77 -31.78
C THR A 357 11.29 -6.06 -33.16
N LYS A 358 10.88 -7.31 -33.45
CA LYS A 358 10.46 -7.79 -34.79
C LYS A 358 9.36 -8.86 -34.86
N VAL A 359 8.59 -9.16 -33.80
CA VAL A 359 7.56 -10.25 -33.90
C VAL A 359 6.16 -9.75 -33.55
N GLU A 360 5.29 -9.68 -34.57
CA GLU A 360 3.84 -9.48 -34.42
C GLU A 360 3.18 -10.78 -33.94
N THR A 361 2.86 -10.85 -32.64
CA THR A 361 2.04 -11.92 -32.08
C THR A 361 0.61 -11.41 -31.92
N ARG A 362 -0.32 -11.93 -32.74
CA ARG A 362 -1.76 -11.78 -32.51
C ARG A 362 -2.28 -13.08 -31.91
N ALA A 363 -2.62 -13.03 -30.61
CA ALA A 363 -3.38 -14.10 -30.00
C ALA A 363 -4.77 -14.16 -30.65
N VAL A 364 -5.20 -15.36 -31.03
CA VAL A 364 -6.62 -15.64 -31.24
C VAL A 364 -7.13 -16.04 -29.86
N VAL A 365 -7.88 -15.13 -29.22
CA VAL A 365 -8.63 -15.44 -27.99
C VAL A 365 -9.93 -16.09 -28.39
#